data_AF-A0A844BYE2-F1
#
_entry.id   AF-A0A844BYE2-F1
#
_cell.length_a   1.000
_cell.length_b   1.000
_cell.length_c   1.000
_cell.angle_alpha   90.00
_cell.angle_beta   90.00
_cell.angle_gamma   90.00
#
_symmetry.space_group_name_H-M   'P 1'
#
loop_
_entity.id
_entity.type
_entity.pdbx_description
1 polymer ?
#
loop_
_entity_poly.entity_id
_entity_poly.type
_entity_poly.pdbx_seq_one_letter_code
_entity_poly.pdbx_strand_id
1 'polypeptide(L)'
;MARVYFGYQMIEGEISIHQEEADCLVELYESYLEGESLTAAGKKAGIDKPHGPLGRLLKNEVYVGNAVYPRIINQDTFQRVQQERHQRSKRLGRNFELVKDKIVIVNSFKWREEAPDALNPFERAENFYQLIEVIM
;
A
#
# COMPACT_ATOMS: atom_id res chain seq x y z
N MET A 1 -15.04 18.83 -3.01
CA MET A 1 -14.84 19.07 -1.56
C MET A 1 -13.34 19.13 -1.30
N ALA A 2 -12.82 20.27 -0.83
CA ALA A 2 -11.45 20.35 -0.34
C ALA A 2 -11.35 19.50 0.94
N ARG A 3 -10.42 18.56 0.99
CA ARG A 3 -10.22 17.68 2.14
C ARG A 3 -8.99 18.13 2.91
N VAL A 4 -9.19 18.57 4.15
CA VAL A 4 -8.11 18.94 5.07
C VAL A 4 -7.56 17.68 5.73
N TYR A 5 -6.25 17.65 6.01
CA TYR A 5 -5.63 16.54 6.74
C TYR A 5 -6.01 16.60 8.23
N PHE A 6 -6.11 15.43 8.86
CA PHE A 6 -6.34 15.32 10.31
C PHE A 6 -5.24 16.04 11.09
N GLY A 7 -5.58 16.80 12.13
CA GLY A 7 -4.66 17.70 12.85
C GLY A 7 -4.74 19.15 12.37
N TYR A 8 -5.52 19.43 11.32
CA TYR A 8 -5.63 20.75 10.71
C TYR A 8 -7.09 21.15 10.48
N GLN A 9 -7.31 22.45 10.44
CA GLN A 9 -8.60 23.06 10.14
C GLN A 9 -8.41 24.22 9.16
N MET A 10 -9.43 24.48 8.35
CA MET A 10 -9.44 25.64 7.47
C MET A 10 -10.13 26.80 8.20
N ILE A 11 -9.41 27.88 8.45
CA ILE A 11 -9.93 29.10 9.07
C ILE A 11 -9.66 30.23 8.08
N GLU A 12 -10.71 30.93 7.64
CA GLU A 12 -10.62 32.10 6.76
C GLU A 12 -9.84 31.86 5.44
N GLY A 13 -9.83 30.62 4.95
CA GLY A 13 -9.13 30.23 3.72
C GLY A 13 -7.68 29.81 3.92
N GLU A 14 -7.14 29.91 5.14
CA GLU A 14 -5.82 29.42 5.51
C GLU A 14 -5.91 28.12 6.32
N ILE A 15 -4.84 27.31 6.26
CA ILE A 15 -4.77 26.08 7.03
C ILE A 15 -4.09 26.37 8.36
N SER A 16 -4.83 26.16 9.44
CA SER A 16 -4.40 26.32 10.82
C SER A 16 -4.37 24.99 11.54
N ILE A 17 -3.59 24.91 12.61
CA ILE A 17 -3.53 23.70 13.45
C ILE A 17 -4.85 23.55 14.21
N HIS A 18 -5.42 22.35 14.21
CA HIS A 18 -6.49 21.98 15.11
C HIS A 18 -5.88 21.33 16.36
N GLN A 19 -5.78 22.08 17.46
CA GLN A 19 -4.96 21.69 18.60
C GLN A 19 -5.30 20.29 19.15
N GLU A 20 -6.57 19.96 19.37
CA GLU A 20 -6.96 18.65 19.93
C GLU A 20 -6.53 17.48 19.04
N GLU A 21 -6.84 17.54 17.73
CA GLU A 21 -6.40 16.52 16.77
C GLU A 21 -4.87 16.47 16.61
N ALA A 22 -4.18 17.61 16.73
CA ALA A 22 -2.73 17.70 16.67
C ALA A 22 -2.08 17.03 17.90
N ASP A 23 -2.63 17.23 19.10
CA ASP A 23 -2.17 16.59 20.33
C ASP A 23 -2.36 15.07 20.25
N CYS A 24 -3.52 14.61 19.77
CA CYS A 24 -3.75 13.20 19.45
C CYS A 24 -2.71 12.66 18.45
N LEU A 25 -2.33 13.45 17.44
CA LEU A 25 -1.33 13.03 16.47
C LEU A 25 0.07 12.91 17.11
N VAL A 26 0.45 13.85 17.98
CA VAL A 26 1.73 13.79 18.71
C VAL A 26 1.77 12.53 19.58
N GLU A 27 0.72 12.27 20.36
CA GLU A 27 0.62 11.07 21.19
C GLU A 27 0.70 9.78 20.36
N LEU A 28 0.09 9.76 19.16
CA LEU A 28 0.19 8.62 18.25
C LEU A 28 1.66 8.35 17.83
N TYR A 29 2.43 9.40 17.53
CA TYR A 29 3.84 9.28 17.15
C TYR A 29 4.68 8.77 18.32
N GLU A 30 4.49 9.33 19.51
CA GLU A 30 5.23 8.96 20.72
C GLU A 30 4.92 7.52 21.14
N SER A 31 3.64 7.18 21.29
CA SER A 31 3.20 5.82 21.63
C SER A 31 3.70 4.78 20.62
N TYR A 32 3.72 5.12 19.32
CA TYR A 32 4.28 4.20 18.33
C TYR A 32 5.79 3.96 18.54
N LEU A 33 6.56 5.01 18.85
CA LEU A 33 7.98 4.91 19.16
C LEU A 33 8.28 4.14 20.46
N GLU A 34 7.36 4.19 21.43
CA GLU A 34 7.45 3.41 22.68
C GLU A 34 7.35 1.89 22.46
N GLY A 35 6.93 1.45 21.27
CA GLY A 35 6.83 0.02 20.94
C GLY A 35 5.41 -0.45 20.65
N GLU A 36 4.40 0.40 20.86
CA GLU A 36 3.00 0.02 20.71
C GLU A 36 2.65 -0.40 19.28
N SER A 37 1.69 -1.32 19.16
CA SER A 37 1.10 -1.62 17.85
C SER A 37 0.35 -0.40 17.30
N LEU A 38 0.19 -0.30 15.98
CA LEU A 38 -0.53 0.84 15.36
C LEU A 38 -1.89 1.07 16.01
N THR A 39 -2.67 0.01 16.20
CA THR A 39 -4.00 0.05 16.80
C THR A 39 -3.99 0.41 18.28
N ALA A 40 -2.98 -0.05 19.04
CA ALA A 40 -2.85 0.29 20.45
C ALA A 40 -2.45 1.76 20.64
N ALA A 41 -1.46 2.23 19.84
CA ALA A 41 -1.06 3.64 19.81
C ALA A 41 -2.22 4.55 19.40
N GLY A 42 -3.02 4.16 18.38
CA GLY A 42 -4.22 4.89 17.98
C GLY A 42 -5.24 5.00 19.11
N LYS A 43 -5.53 3.90 19.82
CA LYS A 43 -6.44 3.92 20.97
C LYS A 43 -5.93 4.81 22.11
N LYS A 44 -4.64 4.73 22.43
CA LYS A 44 -4.00 5.55 23.48
C LYS A 44 -4.06 7.04 23.13
N ALA A 45 -3.86 7.37 21.85
CA ALA A 45 -4.01 8.71 21.31
C ALA A 45 -5.47 9.20 21.14
N GLY A 46 -6.48 8.39 21.47
CA GLY A 46 -7.88 8.74 21.26
C GLY A 46 -8.34 8.71 19.79
N ILE A 47 -7.56 8.13 18.89
CA ILE A 47 -7.86 8.00 17.46
C ILE A 47 -8.45 6.63 17.18
N ASP A 48 -9.79 6.52 17.19
CA ASP A 48 -10.49 5.29 16.84
C ASP A 48 -10.54 5.05 15.33
N LYS A 49 -9.42 4.57 14.77
CA LYS A 49 -9.28 4.24 13.35
C LYS A 49 -8.58 2.88 13.18
N PRO A 50 -8.84 2.17 12.06
CA PRO A 50 -8.12 0.94 11.77
C PRO A 50 -6.63 1.18 11.47
N HIS A 51 -5.85 0.11 11.46
CA HIS A 51 -4.39 0.13 11.26
C HIS A 51 -3.94 0.83 9.98
N GLY A 52 -4.70 0.71 8.88
CA GLY A 52 -4.37 1.34 7.59
C GLY A 52 -4.34 2.88 7.67
N PRO A 53 -5.44 3.54 8.06
CA PRO A 53 -5.46 4.98 8.33
C PRO A 53 -4.41 5.44 9.34
N LEU A 54 -4.22 4.74 10.46
CA LEU A 54 -3.20 5.10 11.45
C LEU A 54 -1.78 5.05 10.86
N GLY A 55 -1.50 4.02 10.06
CA GLY A 55 -0.23 3.92 9.33
C GLY A 55 -0.04 5.01 8.27
N ARG A 56 -1.12 5.59 7.72
CA ARG A 56 -1.05 6.76 6.82
C ARG A 56 -0.74 8.03 7.59
N LEU A 57 -1.30 8.21 8.79
CA LEU A 57 -0.98 9.36 9.65
C LEU A 57 0.53 9.40 9.94
N LEU A 58 1.11 8.28 10.38
CA LEU A 58 2.55 8.19 10.66
C LEU A 58 3.45 8.37 9.42
N LYS A 59 2.94 8.10 8.21
CA LYS A 59 3.70 8.17 6.95
C LYS A 59 3.73 9.56 6.33
N ASN A 60 2.72 10.38 6.59
CA ASN A 60 2.48 11.56 5.77
C ASN A 60 3.43 12.71 6.14
N GLU A 61 4.18 13.21 5.15
CA GLU A 61 5.19 14.25 5.35
C GLU A 61 4.59 15.64 5.62
N VAL A 62 3.30 15.81 5.32
CA VAL A 62 2.56 17.07 5.60
C VAL A 62 2.72 17.50 7.06
N TYR A 63 2.82 16.55 8.00
CA TYR A 63 2.94 16.83 9.42
C TYR A 63 4.29 17.43 9.85
N VAL A 64 5.33 17.30 9.04
CA VAL A 64 6.63 17.96 9.24
C VAL A 64 6.56 19.45 8.88
N GLY A 65 5.47 19.86 8.22
CA GLY A 65 5.20 21.23 7.79
C GLY A 65 5.70 21.50 6.37
N ASN A 66 4.99 22.35 5.66
CA ASN A 66 5.37 22.89 4.35
C ASN A 66 4.84 24.33 4.21
N ALA A 67 4.87 24.90 3.00
CA ALA A 67 4.41 26.26 2.77
C ALA A 67 2.90 26.49 3.05
N VAL A 68 2.10 25.42 3.09
CA VAL A 68 0.64 25.48 3.25
C VAL A 68 0.20 24.94 4.62
N TYR A 69 0.86 23.88 5.10
CA TYR A 69 0.53 23.20 6.34
C TYR A 69 1.54 23.56 7.42
N PRO A 70 1.10 24.16 8.53
CA PRO A 70 1.97 24.38 9.69
C PRO A 70 2.54 23.07 10.22
N ARG A 71 3.74 23.12 10.80
CA ARG A 71 4.38 21.93 11.38
C ARG A 71 3.67 21.49 12.65
N ILE A 72 3.35 20.21 12.75
CA ILE A 72 2.86 19.57 14.00
C ILE A 72 3.95 18.66 14.60
N ILE A 73 4.67 17.92 13.75
CA ILE A 73 5.68 16.94 14.17
C ILE A 73 7.08 17.43 13.76
N ASN A 74 8.05 17.27 14.66
CA ASN A 74 9.45 17.56 14.35
C ASN A 74 10.02 16.57 13.33
N GLN A 75 10.90 17.06 12.45
CA GLN A 75 11.51 16.24 11.40
C GLN A 75 12.29 15.03 11.97
N ASP A 76 12.97 15.21 13.12
CA ASP A 76 13.67 14.13 13.83
C ASP A 76 12.71 13.02 14.27
N THR A 77 11.63 13.38 14.98
CA THR A 77 10.60 12.43 15.42
C THR A 77 9.99 11.68 14.24
N PHE A 78 9.69 12.39 13.15
CA PHE A 78 9.17 11.79 11.93
C PHE A 78 10.16 10.76 11.35
N GLN A 79 11.44 11.11 11.24
CA GLN A 79 12.47 10.19 10.73
C GLN A 79 12.64 8.96 11.62
N ARG A 80 12.63 9.13 12.95
CA ARG A 80 12.69 8.02 13.91
C ARG A 80 11.51 7.06 13.73
N VAL A 81 10.29 7.58 13.56
CA VAL A 81 9.10 6.76 13.29
C VAL A 81 9.26 5.97 12.00
N GLN A 82 9.75 6.62 10.93
CA GLN A 82 9.91 5.97 9.64
C GLN A 82 10.99 4.87 9.68
N GLN A 83 12.07 5.09 10.42
CA GLN A 83 13.09 4.07 10.68
C GLN A 83 12.50 2.89 11.45
N GLU A 84 11.78 3.13 12.54
CA GLU A 84 11.13 2.08 13.33
C GLU A 84 10.15 1.26 12.49
N ARG A 85 9.35 1.92 11.65
CA ARG A 85 8.44 1.23 10.72
C ARG A 85 9.18 0.29 9.77
N HIS A 86 10.30 0.76 9.21
CA HIS A 86 11.15 -0.06 8.34
C HIS A 86 11.75 -1.25 9.09
N GLN A 87 12.26 -1.04 10.30
CA GLN A 87 12.81 -2.10 11.15
C GLN A 87 11.76 -3.15 11.51
N ARG A 88 10.55 -2.73 11.90
CA ARG A 88 9.44 -3.65 12.19
C ARG A 88 9.00 -4.44 10.96
N SER A 89 8.95 -3.79 9.79
CA SER A 89 8.61 -4.47 8.54
C SER A 89 9.64 -5.55 8.19
N LYS A 90 10.94 -5.23 8.32
CA LYS A 90 12.05 -6.19 8.17
C LYS A 90 11.91 -7.36 9.14
N ARG A 91 11.70 -7.08 10.43
CA ARG A 91 11.56 -8.11 11.48
C ARG A 91 10.40 -9.07 11.23
N LEU A 92 9.31 -8.58 10.65
CA LEU A 92 8.13 -9.39 10.33
C LEU A 92 8.24 -10.13 8.99
N GLY A 93 9.37 -10.00 8.26
CA GLY A 93 9.51 -10.59 6.93
C GLY A 93 8.57 -9.99 5.88
N ARG A 94 7.94 -8.83 6.18
CA ARG A 94 7.01 -8.12 5.27
C ARG A 94 7.74 -7.22 4.28
N ASN A 95 9.03 -7.49 4.06
CA ASN A 95 9.87 -6.84 3.07
C ASN A 95 10.00 -7.74 1.84
N PHE A 96 8.86 -8.15 1.29
CA PHE A 96 8.86 -8.99 0.10
C PHE A 96 9.40 -8.18 -1.08
N GLU A 97 10.64 -8.46 -1.47
CA GLU A 97 11.16 -8.06 -2.77
C GLU A 97 10.61 -9.05 -3.78
N LEU A 98 9.79 -8.56 -4.71
CA LEU A 98 9.33 -9.37 -5.85
C LEU A 98 10.56 -9.81 -6.63
N VAL A 99 10.97 -11.07 -6.44
CA VAL A 99 11.94 -11.72 -7.32
C VAL A 99 11.29 -11.72 -8.69
N LYS A 100 11.81 -10.91 -9.61
CA LYS A 100 11.35 -10.83 -10.99
C LYS A 100 11.87 -12.04 -11.76
N ASP A 101 11.59 -13.24 -11.27
CA ASP A 101 11.74 -14.42 -12.11
C ASP A 101 10.76 -14.23 -13.26
N LYS A 102 11.32 -13.94 -14.43
CA LYS A 102 10.53 -13.87 -15.65
C LYS A 102 10.09 -15.29 -15.95
N ILE A 103 8.88 -15.63 -15.51
CA ILE A 103 8.20 -16.82 -16.02
C ILE A 103 8.04 -16.57 -17.52
N VAL A 104 8.83 -17.27 -18.34
CA VAL A 104 8.67 -17.25 -19.79
C VAL A 104 7.44 -18.08 -20.09
N ILE A 105 6.28 -17.43 -20.14
CA ILE A 105 5.04 -18.05 -20.58
C ILE A 105 5.08 -18.05 -22.11
N VAL A 106 5.28 -19.22 -22.71
CA VAL A 106 5.16 -19.37 -24.16
C VAL A 106 3.69 -19.21 -24.53
N ASN A 107 3.37 -18.17 -25.29
CA ASN A 107 2.01 -17.81 -25.72
C ASN A 107 1.77 -18.04 -27.21
N SER A 108 2.74 -18.69 -27.88
CA SER A 108 2.74 -18.92 -29.31
C SER A 108 2.45 -20.40 -29.58
N PHE A 109 1.44 -20.67 -30.39
CA PHE A 109 0.99 -22.02 -30.72
C PHE A 109 0.79 -22.14 -32.23
N LYS A 110 0.96 -23.34 -32.75
CA LYS A 110 0.61 -23.69 -34.13
C LYS A 110 -0.04 -25.08 -34.17
N TRP A 111 -0.70 -25.38 -35.27
CA TRP A 111 -1.14 -26.74 -35.57
C TRP A 111 0.01 -27.50 -36.21
N ARG A 112 0.20 -28.76 -35.80
CA ARG A 112 1.23 -29.64 -36.39
C ARG A 112 0.94 -29.97 -37.85
N GLU A 113 -0.32 -30.28 -38.17
CA GLU A 113 -0.79 -30.77 -39.47
C GLU A 113 -2.21 -30.25 -39.78
N GLU A 114 -2.67 -30.43 -41.02
CA GLU A 114 -4.07 -30.18 -41.40
C GLU A 114 -4.97 -31.27 -40.82
N ALA A 115 -6.05 -30.87 -40.13
CA ALA A 115 -7.00 -31.83 -39.57
C ALA A 115 -7.70 -32.60 -40.70
N PRO A 116 -7.89 -33.93 -40.56
CA PRO A 116 -8.64 -34.71 -41.52
C PRO A 116 -10.09 -34.21 -41.63
N ASP A 117 -10.66 -34.32 -42.82
CA ASP A 117 -12.03 -33.86 -43.10
C ASP A 117 -13.04 -34.86 -42.49
N ALA A 118 -13.34 -34.67 -41.20
CA ALA A 118 -14.29 -35.48 -40.46
C ALA A 118 -15.72 -34.96 -40.65
N LEU A 119 -16.67 -35.87 -40.93
CA LEU A 119 -18.10 -35.55 -41.10
C LEU A 119 -18.75 -35.00 -39.83
N ASN A 120 -18.29 -35.45 -38.66
CA ASN A 120 -18.86 -35.07 -37.37
C ASN A 120 -18.16 -33.81 -36.80
N PRO A 121 -18.89 -32.73 -36.51
CA PRO A 121 -18.31 -31.51 -35.95
C PRO A 121 -17.56 -31.72 -34.63
N PHE A 122 -17.98 -32.67 -33.78
CA PHE A 122 -17.33 -32.93 -32.49
C PHE A 122 -15.98 -33.64 -32.66
N GLU A 123 -15.93 -34.68 -33.49
CA GLU A 123 -14.69 -35.40 -33.82
C GLU A 123 -13.70 -34.48 -34.54
N ARG A 124 -14.20 -33.61 -35.42
CA ARG A 124 -13.39 -32.59 -36.07
C ARG A 124 -12.74 -31.65 -35.04
N ALA A 125 -13.51 -31.17 -34.07
CA ALA A 125 -12.99 -30.28 -33.03
C ALA A 125 -11.95 -30.99 -32.14
N GLU A 126 -12.21 -32.24 -31.73
CA GLU A 126 -11.28 -33.05 -30.96
C GLU A 126 -9.93 -33.21 -31.68
N ASN A 127 -9.97 -33.56 -32.98
CA ASN A 127 -8.77 -33.70 -33.80
C ASN A 127 -7.97 -32.39 -33.89
N PHE A 128 -8.63 -31.23 -34.03
CA PHE A 128 -7.93 -29.95 -33.99
C PHE A 128 -7.19 -29.79 -32.67
N TYR A 129 -7.86 -29.89 -31.51
CA TYR A 129 -7.21 -29.66 -30.21
C TYR A 129 -5.98 -30.55 -29.97
N GLN A 130 -5.99 -31.79 -30.46
CA GLN A 130 -4.84 -32.70 -30.36
C GLN A 130 -3.63 -32.27 -31.20
N LEU A 131 -3.82 -31.42 -32.21
CA LEU A 131 -2.77 -30.93 -33.11
C LEU A 131 -2.09 -29.64 -32.62
N ILE A 132 -2.57 -29.01 -31.53
CA ILE A 132 -1.97 -27.80 -30.97
C ILE A 132 -0.60 -28.13 -30.38
N GLU A 133 0.46 -27.48 -30.88
CA GLU A 133 1.78 -27.54 -30.29
C GLU A 133 2.33 -26.15 -29.96
N VAL A 134 3.18 -26.11 -28.93
CA VAL A 134 3.82 -24.90 -28.43
C VAL A 134 5.01 -24.55 -29.32
N ILE A 135 5.08 -23.30 -29.77
CA ILE A 135 6.25 -22.77 -30.50
C ILE A 135 7.24 -22.27 -29.45
N MET A 136 8.28 -23.08 -29.16
CA MET A 136 9.39 -22.65 -28.30
C MET A 136 10.36 -21.72 -29.01
#